data_AF-A0A8H6ZZD7-F1
#
_entry.id   AF-A0A8H6ZZD7-F1
#
_cell.length_a   1.000
_cell.length_b   1.000
_cell.length_c   1.000
_cell.angle_alpha   90.00
_cell.angle_beta   90.00
_cell.angle_gamma   90.00
#
_symmetry.space_group_name_H-M   'P 1'
#
loop_
_entity.id
_entity.type
_entity.pdbx_description
1 polymer ?
#
loop_
_entity_poly.entity_id
_entity_poly.type
_entity_poly.pdbx_seq_one_letter_code
_entity_poly.pdbx_strand_id
1 'polypeptide(L)'
;MSYGGRSREMLENVSVDSLAKLAGVIDGANEIALEGHEFRALSAQLNFLRPKPEAEQERIFRSALIVSGNYGETELMEELMDYSELAAKHLPALADQLRADSSALSPSMALMNTVSHTPYFARFLKTPGGQGIAALHVKHMAQDPTVGALDADSIGEATQFLSTLLLLQGIADVEQADKTALMPKLRSWVQVYRGQFAAETSSRCIASLTSDPTMRTHMIQVKALLEESLHKCGSTNCGLSASNGGGQLLQCSRCKSAVYCSQEHQKQAWRSHKATCFQVTF
;
A
#
# COMPACT_ATOMS: atom_id res chain seq x y z
N MET A 1 33.05 7.88 -27.94
CA MET A 1 32.03 6.82 -27.83
C MET A 1 31.07 7.21 -26.71
N SER A 2 29.85 7.56 -27.09
CA SER A 2 28.78 8.05 -26.20
C SER A 2 27.90 6.86 -25.81
N TYR A 3 28.02 6.39 -24.56
CA TYR A 3 27.11 5.45 -23.92
C TYR A 3 26.78 6.04 -22.55
N GLY A 4 25.71 6.83 -22.46
CA GLY A 4 25.31 7.49 -21.21
C GLY A 4 24.02 8.30 -21.28
N GLY A 5 23.51 8.60 -22.49
CA GLY A 5 22.27 9.37 -22.66
C GLY A 5 20.97 8.55 -22.69
N ARG A 6 21.02 7.27 -23.07
CA ARG A 6 19.79 6.48 -23.34
C ARG A 6 19.11 5.89 -22.10
N SER A 7 19.80 5.77 -20.96
CA SER A 7 19.22 5.14 -19.76
C SER A 7 18.29 6.06 -18.98
N ARG A 8 18.38 7.39 -19.16
CA ARG A 8 17.57 8.37 -18.41
C ARG A 8 16.21 8.65 -19.07
N GLU A 9 16.18 8.77 -20.40
CA GLU A 9 14.92 8.93 -21.17
C GLU A 9 14.03 7.68 -21.17
N MET A 10 14.60 6.48 -20.92
CA MET A 10 13.83 5.23 -20.81
C MET A 10 13.07 5.10 -19.48
N LEU A 11 13.44 5.90 -18.46
CA LEU A 11 12.87 5.81 -17.10
C LEU A 11 11.67 6.73 -16.89
N GLU A 12 11.41 7.68 -17.79
CA GLU A 12 10.43 8.76 -17.57
C GLU A 12 8.99 8.41 -18.01
N ASN A 13 8.71 7.21 -18.52
CA ASN A 13 7.36 6.82 -18.97
C ASN A 13 7.02 5.34 -18.73
N VAL A 14 7.27 4.83 -17.52
CA VAL A 14 6.89 3.45 -17.19
C VAL A 14 5.40 3.42 -16.81
N SER A 15 4.57 2.83 -17.66
CA SER A 15 3.14 2.69 -17.37
C SER A 15 2.88 1.71 -16.21
N VAL A 16 1.74 1.86 -15.51
CA VAL A 16 1.30 0.92 -14.45
C VAL A 16 1.21 -0.53 -14.94
N ASP A 17 0.89 -0.74 -16.23
CA ASP A 17 0.86 -2.06 -16.85
C ASP A 17 2.28 -2.62 -17.07
N SER A 18 3.28 -1.76 -17.31
CA SER A 18 4.68 -2.17 -17.37
C SER A 18 5.19 -2.58 -15.98
N LEU A 19 4.81 -1.86 -14.92
CA LEU A 19 5.11 -2.26 -13.53
C LEU A 19 4.47 -3.61 -13.19
N ALA A 20 3.20 -3.80 -13.53
CA ALA A 20 2.50 -5.07 -13.33
C ALA A 20 3.17 -6.23 -14.11
N LYS A 21 3.56 -6.01 -15.38
CA LYS A 21 4.33 -7.00 -16.17
C LYS A 21 5.64 -7.38 -15.49
N LEU A 22 6.40 -6.41 -15.00
CA LEU A 22 7.67 -6.64 -14.32
C LEU A 22 7.51 -7.41 -13.01
N ALA A 23 6.38 -7.25 -12.33
CA ALA A 23 6.02 -8.07 -11.18
C ALA A 23 5.43 -9.45 -11.55
N GLY A 24 5.48 -9.85 -12.83
CA GLY A 24 5.00 -11.15 -13.31
C GLY A 24 3.47 -11.27 -13.39
N VAL A 25 2.74 -10.16 -13.35
CA VAL A 25 1.27 -10.13 -13.22
C VAL A 25 0.53 -10.28 -14.55
N ILE A 26 1.17 -9.91 -15.68
CA ILE A 26 0.57 -9.94 -17.02
C ILE A 26 1.39 -10.87 -17.93
N ASP A 27 0.72 -11.71 -18.73
CA ASP A 27 1.36 -12.66 -19.66
C ASP A 27 2.37 -11.98 -20.61
N GLY A 28 3.57 -12.58 -20.69
CA GLY A 28 4.75 -12.07 -21.40
C GLY A 28 6.03 -12.02 -20.54
N ALA A 29 5.93 -12.24 -19.23
CA ALA A 29 7.07 -12.22 -18.29
C ALA A 29 8.00 -13.46 -18.38
N ASN A 30 7.63 -14.51 -19.12
CA ASN A 30 8.41 -15.75 -19.23
C ASN A 30 9.76 -15.58 -19.96
N GLU A 31 10.08 -14.41 -20.52
CA GLU A 31 11.38 -14.14 -21.16
C GLU A 31 12.34 -13.27 -20.33
N ILE A 32 11.94 -12.77 -19.15
CA ILE A 32 12.82 -11.94 -18.32
C ILE A 32 12.96 -12.58 -16.94
N ALA A 33 13.87 -13.54 -16.84
CA ALA A 33 14.39 -13.97 -15.55
C ALA A 33 15.20 -12.81 -14.96
N LEU A 34 14.58 -12.03 -14.06
CA LEU A 34 15.23 -10.87 -13.44
C LEU A 34 16.41 -11.34 -12.58
N GLU A 35 17.64 -11.18 -13.09
CA GLU A 35 18.87 -11.43 -12.33
C GLU A 35 19.05 -10.31 -11.27
N GLY A 36 19.81 -10.58 -10.19
CA GLY A 36 19.96 -9.66 -9.04
C GLY A 36 20.51 -8.24 -9.32
N HIS A 37 20.90 -7.94 -10.56
CA HIS A 37 21.21 -6.58 -11.04
C HIS A 37 19.95 -5.84 -11.54
N GLU A 38 19.00 -6.53 -12.16
CA GLU A 38 17.72 -5.98 -12.58
C GLU A 38 16.79 -5.74 -11.38
N PHE A 39 16.92 -6.54 -10.31
CA PHE A 39 16.32 -6.24 -9.00
C PHE A 39 16.83 -4.92 -8.40
N ARG A 40 18.12 -4.56 -8.60
CA ARG A 40 18.65 -3.26 -8.15
C ARG A 40 18.17 -2.11 -9.03
N ALA A 41 17.93 -2.35 -10.33
CA ALA A 41 17.32 -1.37 -11.22
C ALA A 41 15.83 -1.17 -10.90
N LEU A 42 15.10 -2.25 -10.60
CA LEU A 42 13.73 -2.23 -10.10
C LEU A 42 13.68 -1.56 -8.72
N SER A 43 14.59 -1.87 -7.80
CA SER A 43 14.70 -1.20 -6.50
C SER A 43 15.09 0.28 -6.67
N ALA A 44 15.89 0.65 -7.67
CA ALA A 44 16.19 2.04 -8.01
C ALA A 44 15.04 2.79 -8.72
N GLN A 45 14.14 2.07 -9.40
CA GLN A 45 12.91 2.61 -9.99
C GLN A 45 11.79 2.71 -8.96
N LEU A 46 11.63 1.69 -8.12
CA LEU A 46 10.82 1.66 -6.92
C LEU A 46 11.39 2.58 -5.83
N ASN A 47 12.65 3.00 -5.88
CA ASN A 47 13.19 4.07 -5.02
C ASN A 47 12.47 5.41 -5.28
N PHE A 48 11.91 5.61 -6.47
CA PHE A 48 11.02 6.74 -6.75
C PHE A 48 9.68 6.59 -5.99
N LEU A 49 9.24 5.34 -5.77
CA LEU A 49 8.03 4.96 -5.04
C LEU A 49 8.31 4.54 -3.59
N ARG A 50 9.55 4.70 -3.11
CA ARG A 50 9.92 4.30 -1.75
C ARG A 50 9.13 5.19 -0.79
N PRO A 51 8.74 4.66 0.38
CA PRO A 51 8.10 5.46 1.40
C PRO A 51 9.03 6.64 1.74
N LYS A 52 8.63 7.85 1.34
CA LYS A 52 9.38 9.08 1.62
C LYS A 52 9.52 9.25 3.15
N PRO A 53 10.45 10.05 3.69
CA PRO A 53 10.58 10.23 5.14
C PRO A 53 9.22 10.51 5.80
N GLU A 54 9.00 10.11 7.06
CA GLU A 54 7.69 10.17 7.73
C GLU A 54 6.97 11.52 7.58
N ALA A 55 7.72 12.63 7.61
CA ALA A 55 7.19 13.98 7.37
C ALA A 55 6.64 14.20 5.95
N GLU A 56 7.20 13.53 4.95
CA GLU A 56 6.78 13.58 3.56
C GLU A 56 5.67 12.56 3.25
N GLN A 57 5.69 11.39 3.88
CA GLN A 57 4.53 10.50 3.90
C GLN A 57 3.33 11.18 4.54
N GLU A 58 3.50 11.84 5.69
CA GLU A 58 2.46 12.63 6.33
C GLU A 58 2.01 13.81 5.46
N ARG A 59 2.92 14.40 4.68
CA ARG A 59 2.56 15.41 3.66
C ARG A 59 1.75 14.82 2.51
N ILE A 60 2.15 13.70 1.91
CA ILE A 60 1.39 13.00 0.86
C ILE A 60 0.01 12.61 1.40
N PHE A 61 -0.01 12.06 2.61
CA PHE A 61 -1.19 11.62 3.31
C PHE A 61 -2.14 12.79 3.60
N ARG A 62 -1.61 13.95 4.04
CA ARG A 62 -2.38 15.18 4.24
C ARG A 62 -2.79 15.85 2.93
N SER A 63 -1.96 15.81 1.88
CA SER A 63 -2.29 16.34 0.54
C SER A 63 -3.39 15.52 -0.14
N ALA A 64 -3.41 14.20 0.05
CA ALA A 64 -4.51 13.34 -0.40
C ALA A 64 -5.83 13.64 0.35
N LEU A 65 -5.76 14.15 1.59
CA LEU A 65 -6.90 14.60 2.38
C LEU A 65 -7.30 16.06 2.12
N ILE A 66 -6.37 16.90 1.68
CA ILE A 66 -6.58 18.33 1.35
C ILE A 66 -6.61 18.47 -0.17
N VAL A 67 -7.61 17.89 -0.85
CA VAL A 67 -8.02 18.43 -2.16
C VAL A 67 -8.96 19.61 -1.91
N SER A 68 -8.40 20.66 -1.31
CA SER A 68 -9.01 21.98 -1.18
C SER A 68 -7.96 23.04 -1.47
N GLY A 69 -7.56 23.10 -2.75
CA GLY A 69 -6.97 24.25 -3.42
C GLY A 69 -5.77 24.93 -2.76
N ASN A 70 -4.57 24.67 -3.27
CA ASN A 70 -3.69 25.72 -3.79
C ASN A 70 -2.50 25.13 -4.56
N TYR A 71 -2.12 25.83 -5.62
CA TYR A 71 -1.12 25.43 -6.60
C TYR A 71 0.29 25.25 -6.00
N GLY A 72 0.73 23.99 -5.96
CA GLY A 72 2.10 23.53 -5.72
C GLY A 72 2.26 22.00 -5.81
N GLU A 73 1.26 21.31 -6.41
CA GLU A 73 0.90 19.91 -6.10
C GLU A 73 0.90 18.96 -7.33
N THR A 74 1.42 19.38 -8.49
CA THR A 74 1.26 18.59 -9.74
C THR A 74 1.93 17.22 -9.69
N GLU A 75 3.16 17.13 -9.21
CA GLU A 75 3.91 15.86 -9.15
C GLU A 75 3.29 14.88 -8.12
N LEU A 76 2.82 15.39 -6.98
CA LEU A 76 2.14 14.58 -5.95
C LEU A 76 0.76 14.09 -6.43
N MET A 77 0.06 14.88 -7.25
CA MET A 77 -1.21 14.50 -7.85
C MET A 77 -1.02 13.44 -8.94
N GLU A 78 0.00 13.58 -9.79
CA GLU A 78 0.37 12.56 -10.79
C GLU A 78 0.72 11.23 -10.12
N GLU A 79 1.55 11.26 -9.09
CA GLU A 79 1.92 10.08 -8.29
C GLU A 79 0.67 9.40 -7.67
N LEU A 80 -0.25 10.18 -7.11
CA LEU A 80 -1.51 9.66 -6.56
C LEU A 80 -2.43 9.06 -7.63
N MET A 81 -2.43 9.61 -8.85
CA MET A 81 -3.18 9.07 -9.98
C MET A 81 -2.62 7.71 -10.40
N ASP A 82 -1.30 7.58 -10.55
CA ASP A 82 -0.64 6.34 -10.93
C ASP A 82 -0.87 5.24 -9.87
N TYR A 83 -0.73 5.57 -8.58
CA TYR A 83 -1.03 4.62 -7.50
C TYR A 83 -2.50 4.20 -7.47
N SER A 84 -3.41 5.14 -7.70
CA SER A 84 -4.84 4.84 -7.77
C SER A 84 -5.17 3.93 -8.96
N GLU A 85 -4.52 4.14 -10.10
CA GLU A 85 -4.71 3.32 -11.30
C GLU A 85 -4.13 1.92 -11.12
N LEU A 86 -2.89 1.82 -10.64
CA LEU A 86 -2.23 0.55 -10.31
C LEU A 86 -3.09 -0.25 -9.33
N ALA A 87 -3.56 0.38 -8.26
CA ALA A 87 -4.37 -0.29 -7.26
C ALA A 87 -5.72 -0.78 -7.81
N ALA A 88 -6.43 0.07 -8.55
CA ALA A 88 -7.75 -0.27 -9.09
C ALA A 88 -7.70 -1.43 -10.10
N LYS A 89 -6.63 -1.51 -10.89
CA LYS A 89 -6.47 -2.51 -11.95
C LYS A 89 -5.85 -3.82 -11.46
N HIS A 90 -4.80 -3.74 -10.64
CA HIS A 90 -3.85 -4.84 -10.49
C HIS A 90 -3.80 -5.49 -9.10
N LEU A 91 -4.49 -4.95 -8.08
CA LEU A 91 -4.47 -5.53 -6.73
C LEU A 91 -4.86 -7.02 -6.66
N PRO A 92 -5.91 -7.50 -7.36
CA PRO A 92 -6.24 -8.93 -7.32
C PRO A 92 -5.10 -9.81 -7.81
N ALA A 93 -4.51 -9.45 -8.94
CA ALA A 93 -3.47 -10.25 -9.56
C ALA A 93 -2.12 -10.14 -8.82
N LEU A 94 -1.81 -8.99 -8.22
CA LEU A 94 -0.68 -8.85 -7.28
C LEU A 94 -0.86 -9.73 -6.04
N ALA A 95 -2.08 -9.80 -5.49
CA ALA A 95 -2.37 -10.66 -4.34
C ALA A 95 -2.26 -12.16 -4.70
N ASP A 96 -2.68 -12.54 -5.90
CA ASP A 96 -2.53 -13.93 -6.37
C ASP A 96 -1.06 -14.31 -6.57
N GLN A 97 -0.24 -13.40 -7.12
CA GLN A 97 1.21 -13.61 -7.19
C GLN A 97 1.86 -13.68 -5.81
N LEU A 98 1.46 -12.80 -4.88
CA LEU A 98 1.93 -12.86 -3.51
C LEU A 98 1.57 -14.19 -2.83
N ARG A 99 0.40 -14.77 -3.12
CA ARG A 99 0.00 -16.10 -2.60
C ARG A 99 0.77 -17.26 -3.23
N ALA A 100 1.21 -17.11 -4.48
CA ALA A 100 1.98 -18.12 -5.19
C ALA A 100 3.46 -18.13 -4.77
N ASP A 101 3.97 -16.99 -4.30
CA ASP A 101 5.32 -16.84 -3.75
C ASP A 101 5.39 -17.32 -2.28
N SER A 102 6.60 -17.57 -1.79
CA SER A 102 6.92 -17.80 -0.38
C SER A 102 7.87 -16.73 0.20
N SER A 103 8.37 -15.83 -0.63
CA SER A 103 9.29 -14.78 -0.21
C SER A 103 8.60 -13.69 0.61
N ALA A 104 9.32 -13.23 1.63
CA ALA A 104 8.97 -12.04 2.40
C ALA A 104 9.20 -10.72 1.64
N LEU A 105 9.97 -10.75 0.55
CA LEU A 105 10.31 -9.57 -0.24
C LEU A 105 10.16 -9.89 -1.73
N SER A 106 8.91 -9.91 -2.20
CA SER A 106 8.58 -10.12 -3.61
C SER A 106 8.25 -8.81 -4.33
N PRO A 107 8.40 -8.75 -5.67
CA PRO A 107 7.96 -7.59 -6.44
C PRO A 107 6.47 -7.26 -6.24
N SER A 108 5.62 -8.29 -6.09
CA SER A 108 4.19 -8.09 -5.84
C SER A 108 3.93 -7.46 -4.47
N MET A 109 4.66 -7.91 -3.44
CA MET A 109 4.63 -7.30 -2.11
C MET A 109 5.02 -5.82 -2.17
N ALA A 110 6.16 -5.51 -2.81
CA ALA A 110 6.67 -4.15 -2.94
C ALA A 110 5.64 -3.23 -3.64
N LEU A 111 5.07 -3.67 -4.77
CA LEU A 111 4.04 -2.92 -5.50
C LEU A 111 2.75 -2.72 -4.68
N MET A 112 2.32 -3.74 -3.94
CA MET A 112 1.16 -3.61 -3.04
C MET A 112 1.44 -2.63 -1.90
N ASN A 113 2.68 -2.57 -1.42
CA ASN A 113 3.08 -1.66 -0.36
C ASN A 113 3.07 -0.19 -0.83
N THR A 114 3.52 0.13 -2.05
CA THR A 114 3.48 1.50 -2.58
C THR A 114 2.05 2.04 -2.62
N VAL A 115 1.07 1.20 -2.98
CA VAL A 115 -0.34 1.61 -3.09
C VAL A 115 -1.15 1.44 -1.80
N SER A 116 -0.51 1.04 -0.70
CA SER A 116 -1.20 0.66 0.55
C SER A 116 -1.94 1.82 1.23
N HIS A 117 -1.57 3.05 0.89
CA HIS A 117 -2.23 4.28 1.35
C HIS A 117 -3.48 4.66 0.54
N THR A 118 -3.75 3.97 -0.57
CA THR A 118 -4.89 4.29 -1.44
C THR A 118 -6.22 3.74 -0.88
N PRO A 119 -7.35 4.41 -1.14
CA PRO A 119 -8.68 3.87 -0.83
C PRO A 119 -8.96 2.50 -1.45
N TYR A 120 -8.38 2.24 -2.62
CA TYR A 120 -8.52 0.98 -3.34
C TYR A 120 -7.92 -0.18 -2.56
N PHE A 121 -6.75 0.02 -1.95
CA PHE A 121 -6.11 -1.00 -1.13
C PHE A 121 -6.94 -1.36 0.11
N ALA A 122 -7.37 -0.34 0.87
CA ALA A 122 -8.22 -0.55 2.04
C ALA A 122 -9.54 -1.26 1.67
N ARG A 123 -10.15 -0.90 0.54
CA ARG A 123 -11.34 -1.60 0.03
C ARG A 123 -11.03 -3.03 -0.39
N PHE A 124 -9.94 -3.25 -1.13
CA PHE A 124 -9.56 -4.57 -1.64
C PHE A 124 -9.40 -5.59 -0.51
N LEU A 125 -8.74 -5.20 0.58
CA LEU A 125 -8.55 -6.07 1.75
C LEU A 125 -9.86 -6.50 2.44
N LYS A 126 -10.99 -5.82 2.17
CA LYS A 126 -12.33 -6.19 2.64
C LYS A 126 -13.07 -7.13 1.69
N THR A 127 -12.56 -7.34 0.47
CA THR A 127 -13.10 -8.31 -0.49
C THR A 127 -12.55 -9.71 -0.23
N PRO A 128 -13.20 -10.79 -0.70
CA PRO A 128 -12.66 -12.15 -0.59
C PRO A 128 -11.24 -12.28 -1.19
N GLY A 129 -10.97 -11.57 -2.29
CA GLY A 129 -9.67 -11.59 -2.97
C GLY A 129 -8.54 -10.92 -2.18
N GLY A 130 -8.85 -10.04 -1.23
CA GLY A 130 -7.86 -9.37 -0.38
C GLY A 130 -7.73 -9.95 1.03
N GLN A 131 -8.62 -10.83 1.45
CA GLN A 131 -8.59 -11.44 2.78
C GLN A 131 -7.38 -12.36 2.98
N GLY A 132 -6.91 -12.45 4.23
CA GLY A 132 -5.83 -13.34 4.67
C GLY A 132 -4.41 -12.90 4.32
N ILE A 133 -4.22 -11.76 3.64
CA ILE A 133 -2.89 -11.28 3.22
C ILE A 133 -2.01 -10.94 4.41
N ALA A 134 -2.57 -10.39 5.50
CA ALA A 134 -1.82 -10.14 6.73
C ALA A 134 -1.21 -11.42 7.32
N ALA A 135 -2.02 -12.47 7.46
CA ALA A 135 -1.55 -13.77 7.97
C ALA A 135 -0.52 -14.42 7.04
N LEU A 136 -0.76 -14.36 5.73
CA LEU A 136 0.18 -14.84 4.71
C LEU A 136 1.53 -14.14 4.81
N HIS A 137 1.56 -12.81 4.93
CA HIS A 137 2.81 -12.07 4.98
C HIS A 137 3.56 -12.28 6.31
N VAL A 138 2.85 -12.48 7.43
CA VAL A 138 3.48 -12.96 8.68
C VAL A 138 4.19 -14.29 8.44
N LYS A 139 3.53 -15.25 7.77
CA LYS A 139 4.10 -16.55 7.42
C LYS A 139 5.34 -16.41 6.55
N HIS A 140 5.32 -15.59 5.50
CA HIS A 140 6.48 -15.37 4.64
C HIS A 140 7.67 -14.82 5.43
N MET A 141 7.46 -13.76 6.22
CA MET A 141 8.52 -13.19 7.06
C MET A 141 9.04 -14.18 8.13
N ALA A 142 8.18 -15.05 8.64
CA ALA A 142 8.53 -16.09 9.59
C ALA A 142 9.37 -17.21 8.96
N GLN A 143 8.98 -17.67 7.76
CA GLN A 143 9.47 -18.92 7.17
C GLN A 143 10.54 -18.72 6.08
N ASP A 144 10.58 -17.57 5.42
CA ASP A 144 11.58 -17.28 4.39
C ASP A 144 12.99 -17.29 5.01
N PRO A 145 13.89 -18.19 4.55
CA PRO A 145 15.25 -18.30 5.08
C PRO A 145 16.15 -17.12 4.67
N THR A 146 15.80 -16.43 3.58
CA THR A 146 16.60 -15.31 3.04
C THR A 146 16.44 -14.02 3.85
N VAL A 147 15.34 -13.92 4.60
CA VAL A 147 15.01 -12.77 5.46
C VAL A 147 16.13 -12.41 6.45
N GLY A 148 16.91 -13.39 6.91
CA GLY A 148 18.04 -13.15 7.81
C GLY A 148 19.20 -12.38 7.18
N ALA A 149 19.28 -12.33 5.84
CA ALA A 149 20.34 -11.67 5.08
C ALA A 149 19.92 -10.32 4.49
N LEU A 150 18.67 -9.89 4.69
CA LEU A 150 18.15 -8.63 4.17
C LEU A 150 18.77 -7.42 4.89
N ASP A 151 19.01 -6.36 4.11
CA ASP A 151 19.47 -5.08 4.64
C ASP A 151 18.36 -4.30 5.35
N ALA A 152 18.73 -3.19 5.97
CA ALA A 152 17.80 -2.36 6.73
C ALA A 152 16.63 -1.84 5.87
N ASP A 153 16.90 -1.41 4.64
CA ASP A 153 15.87 -0.87 3.75
C ASP A 153 14.83 -1.94 3.40
N SER A 154 15.28 -3.15 3.04
CA SER A 154 14.43 -4.29 2.70
C SER A 154 13.59 -4.75 3.89
N ILE A 155 14.18 -4.78 5.09
CA ILE A 155 13.43 -5.10 6.32
C ILE A 155 12.40 -4.00 6.63
N GLY A 156 12.77 -2.73 6.47
CA GLY A 156 11.86 -1.61 6.66
C GLY A 156 10.67 -1.65 5.71
N GLU A 157 10.89 -1.97 4.44
CA GLU A 157 9.82 -2.13 3.45
C GLU A 157 8.88 -3.29 3.80
N ALA A 158 9.44 -4.48 4.04
CA ALA A 158 8.64 -5.67 4.36
C ALA A 158 7.83 -5.51 5.66
N THR A 159 8.40 -4.85 6.68
CA THR A 159 7.73 -4.61 7.96
C THR A 159 6.77 -3.42 7.93
N GLN A 160 7.00 -2.41 7.09
CA GLN A 160 5.99 -1.38 6.84
C GLN A 160 4.75 -2.00 6.20
N PHE A 161 4.92 -2.82 5.16
CA PHE A 161 3.81 -3.51 4.51
C PHE A 161 3.04 -4.38 5.51
N LEU A 162 3.78 -5.19 6.29
CA LEU A 162 3.18 -6.01 7.34
C LEU A 162 2.39 -5.14 8.35
N SER A 163 2.97 -4.04 8.82
CA SER A 163 2.31 -3.15 9.78
C SER A 163 0.99 -2.62 9.22
N THR A 164 0.93 -2.23 7.95
CA THR A 164 -0.31 -1.74 7.31
C THR A 164 -1.34 -2.85 7.15
N LEU A 165 -0.93 -4.07 6.79
CA LEU A 165 -1.81 -5.22 6.68
C LEU A 165 -2.43 -5.59 8.04
N LEU A 166 -1.60 -5.69 9.08
CA LEU A 166 -2.04 -6.00 10.45
C LEU A 166 -2.99 -4.92 10.99
N LEU A 167 -2.76 -3.66 10.64
CA LEU A 167 -3.65 -2.56 10.98
C LEU A 167 -5.04 -2.73 10.35
N LEU A 168 -5.10 -3.08 9.07
CA LEU A 168 -6.36 -3.15 8.31
C LEU A 168 -7.13 -4.45 8.57
N GLN A 169 -6.45 -5.60 8.62
CA GLN A 169 -7.08 -6.93 8.77
C GLN A 169 -7.04 -7.49 10.19
N GLY A 170 -6.17 -6.97 11.06
CA GLY A 170 -5.97 -7.51 12.40
C GLY A 170 -5.10 -8.77 12.41
N ILE A 171 -5.18 -9.51 13.51
CA ILE A 171 -4.32 -10.67 13.81
C ILE A 171 -5.10 -11.99 13.98
N ALA A 172 -6.43 -11.98 13.75
CA ALA A 172 -7.29 -13.12 14.07
C ALA A 172 -6.89 -14.39 13.32
N ASP A 173 -6.47 -14.24 12.06
CA ASP A 173 -6.08 -15.35 11.19
C ASP A 173 -4.57 -15.67 11.24
N VAL A 174 -3.80 -14.96 12.07
CA VAL A 174 -2.35 -15.17 12.18
C VAL A 174 -2.08 -16.43 13.00
N GLU A 175 -1.42 -17.42 12.39
CA GLU A 175 -1.03 -18.64 13.08
C GLU A 175 -0.07 -18.37 14.24
N GLN A 176 -0.31 -19.03 15.37
CA GLN A 176 0.53 -18.86 16.56
C GLN A 176 1.97 -19.34 16.33
N ALA A 177 2.18 -20.35 15.48
CA ALA A 177 3.51 -20.84 15.11
C ALA A 177 4.32 -19.77 14.38
N ASP A 178 3.74 -19.15 13.34
CA ASP A 178 4.40 -18.10 12.56
C ASP A 178 4.66 -16.85 13.41
N LYS A 179 3.70 -16.45 14.25
CA LYS A 179 3.89 -15.37 15.23
C LYS A 179 5.07 -15.67 16.15
N THR A 180 5.20 -16.91 16.62
CA THR A 180 6.29 -17.33 17.53
C THR A 180 7.65 -17.31 16.81
N ALA A 181 7.69 -17.72 15.54
CA ALA A 181 8.90 -17.73 14.73
C ALA A 181 9.35 -16.32 14.29
N LEU A 182 8.40 -15.43 13.99
CA LEU A 182 8.71 -14.05 13.55
C LEU A 182 9.16 -13.15 14.71
N MET A 183 8.63 -13.36 15.92
CA MET A 183 8.83 -12.43 17.03
C MET A 183 10.30 -12.21 17.45
N PRO A 184 11.16 -13.24 17.54
CA PRO A 184 12.58 -13.05 17.78
C PRO A 184 13.28 -12.23 16.69
N LYS A 185 12.89 -12.41 15.41
CA LYS A 185 13.45 -11.65 14.29
C LYS A 185 13.12 -10.16 14.41
N LEU A 186 11.84 -9.84 14.62
CA LEU A 186 11.39 -8.45 14.84
C LEU A 186 12.14 -7.79 15.99
N ARG A 187 12.25 -8.47 17.14
CA ARG A 187 12.98 -7.95 18.31
C ARG A 187 14.45 -7.71 18.01
N SER A 188 15.09 -8.61 17.26
CA SER A 188 16.47 -8.44 16.81
C SER A 188 16.61 -7.20 15.92
N TRP A 189 15.75 -7.03 14.92
CA TRP A 189 15.79 -5.89 14.00
C TRP A 189 15.58 -4.54 14.69
N VAL A 190 14.72 -4.48 15.71
CA VAL A 190 14.58 -3.28 16.54
C VAL A 190 15.91 -2.87 17.19
N GLN A 191 16.74 -3.84 17.59
CA GLN A 191 18.04 -3.58 18.21
C GLN A 191 19.11 -3.27 17.16
N VAL A 192 19.22 -4.12 16.12
CA VAL A 192 20.28 -4.03 15.10
C VAL A 192 20.12 -2.76 14.26
N TYR A 193 18.89 -2.36 13.92
CA TYR A 193 18.61 -1.20 13.08
C TYR A 193 18.13 0.01 13.90
N ARG A 194 18.55 0.12 15.16
CA ARG A 194 18.12 1.20 16.06
C ARG A 194 18.34 2.58 15.43
N GLY A 195 17.29 3.41 15.47
CA GLY A 195 17.30 4.76 14.88
C GLY A 195 17.08 4.79 13.36
N GLN A 196 16.74 3.66 12.75
CA GLN A 196 16.39 3.55 11.34
C GLN A 196 14.93 3.12 11.18
N PHE A 197 14.37 3.38 9.99
CA PHE A 197 12.99 3.05 9.64
C PHE A 197 12.64 1.57 9.88
N ALA A 198 13.58 0.66 9.65
CA ALA A 198 13.43 -0.76 9.89
C ALA A 198 13.11 -1.12 11.35
N ALA A 199 13.73 -0.42 12.31
CA ALA A 199 13.45 -0.64 13.73
C ALA A 199 12.07 -0.08 14.13
N GLU A 200 11.67 1.05 13.56
CA GLU A 200 10.37 1.68 13.84
C GLU A 200 9.21 0.80 13.34
N THR A 201 9.27 0.38 12.09
CA THR A 201 8.27 -0.49 11.44
C THR A 201 8.24 -1.88 12.05
N SER A 202 9.40 -2.45 12.40
CA SER A 202 9.46 -3.69 13.19
C SER A 202 8.79 -3.53 14.56
N SER A 203 9.00 -2.40 15.25
CA SER A 203 8.35 -2.12 16.55
C SER A 203 6.83 -2.02 16.42
N ARG A 204 6.32 -1.39 15.34
CA ARG A 204 4.88 -1.33 15.03
C ARG A 204 4.28 -2.72 14.80
N CYS A 205 5.01 -3.59 14.10
CA CYS A 205 4.61 -5.00 13.92
C CYS A 205 4.53 -5.74 15.26
N ILE A 206 5.52 -5.56 16.14
CA ILE A 206 5.49 -6.15 17.50
C ILE A 206 4.24 -5.68 18.25
N ALA A 207 4.02 -4.36 18.33
CA ALA A 207 2.89 -3.78 19.03
C ALA A 207 1.54 -4.31 18.50
N SER A 208 1.41 -4.45 17.18
CA SER A 208 0.24 -5.01 16.51
C SER A 208 0.02 -6.48 16.90
N LEU A 209 1.07 -7.31 16.77
CA LEU A 209 1.01 -8.75 17.05
C LEU A 209 0.77 -9.04 18.53
N THR A 210 1.23 -8.18 19.44
CA THR A 210 1.00 -8.32 20.89
C THR A 210 -0.27 -7.62 21.38
N SER A 211 -1.02 -6.95 20.49
CA SER A 211 -2.19 -6.13 20.87
C SER A 211 -1.86 -5.12 21.97
N ASP A 212 -0.73 -4.44 21.81
CA ASP A 212 -0.20 -3.51 22.79
C ASP A 212 -1.24 -2.41 23.14
N PRO A 213 -1.63 -2.26 24.42
CA PRO A 213 -2.64 -1.29 24.82
C PRO A 213 -2.22 0.18 24.59
N THR A 214 -0.92 0.47 24.65
CA THR A 214 -0.40 1.85 24.49
C THR A 214 -0.52 2.31 23.04
N MET A 215 -0.28 1.40 22.09
CA MET A 215 -0.37 1.71 20.67
C MET A 215 -1.78 1.58 20.10
N ARG A 216 -2.69 0.90 20.80
CA ARG A 216 -4.05 0.61 20.32
C ARG A 216 -4.82 1.84 19.88
N THR A 217 -4.83 2.92 20.67
CA THR A 217 -5.58 4.14 20.34
C THR A 217 -5.05 4.80 19.07
N HIS A 218 -3.73 4.91 18.94
CA HIS A 218 -3.09 5.48 17.76
C HIS A 218 -3.39 4.62 16.52
N MET A 219 -3.29 3.30 16.62
CA MET A 219 -3.64 2.39 15.52
C MET A 219 -5.11 2.54 15.10
N ILE A 220 -6.06 2.67 16.04
CA ILE A 220 -7.46 2.90 15.69
C ILE A 220 -7.63 4.19 14.87
N GLN A 221 -6.92 5.26 15.25
CA GLN A 221 -6.95 6.52 14.51
C GLN A 221 -6.36 6.39 13.10
N VAL A 222 -5.18 5.77 12.97
CA VAL A 222 -4.54 5.56 11.66
C VAL A 222 -5.40 4.67 10.77
N LYS A 223 -6.03 3.62 11.31
CA LYS A 223 -6.97 2.79 10.57
C LYS A 223 -8.17 3.61 10.06
N ALA A 224 -8.81 4.38 10.95
CA ALA A 224 -9.96 5.20 10.59
C ALA A 224 -9.62 6.21 9.48
N LEU A 225 -8.38 6.68 9.47
CA LEU A 225 -7.86 7.61 8.50
C LEU A 225 -7.63 6.95 7.12
N LEU A 226 -7.03 5.75 7.08
CA LEU A 226 -6.88 4.96 5.85
C LEU A 226 -8.24 4.54 5.25
N GLU A 227 -9.23 4.27 6.10
CA GLU A 227 -10.55 3.83 5.69
C GLU A 227 -11.55 4.99 5.52
N GLU A 228 -11.15 6.24 5.76
CA GLU A 228 -12.07 7.38 5.86
C GLU A 228 -12.92 7.54 4.58
N SER A 229 -12.28 7.46 3.43
CA SER A 229 -12.92 7.59 2.11
C SER A 229 -13.98 6.52 1.83
N LEU A 230 -13.94 5.38 2.54
CA LEU A 230 -14.91 4.29 2.42
C LEU A 230 -16.15 4.51 3.30
N HIS A 231 -16.06 5.42 4.28
CA HIS A 231 -17.02 5.55 5.37
C HIS A 231 -17.55 6.97 5.58
N LYS A 232 -16.97 7.99 4.94
CA LYS A 232 -17.43 9.37 5.03
C LYS A 232 -17.69 9.95 3.65
N CYS A 233 -18.73 10.78 3.58
CA CYS A 233 -19.10 11.47 2.35
C CYS A 233 -17.94 12.32 1.80
N GLY A 234 -17.51 12.01 0.57
CA GLY A 234 -16.39 12.67 -0.11
C GLY A 234 -16.70 14.04 -0.71
N SER A 235 -17.86 14.64 -0.39
CA SER A 235 -18.13 16.04 -0.77
C SER A 235 -17.46 17.00 0.21
N THR A 236 -16.94 18.11 -0.32
CA THR A 236 -16.32 19.18 0.46
C THR A 236 -17.28 19.65 1.56
N ASN A 237 -16.79 19.73 2.80
CA ASN A 237 -17.54 20.18 3.99
C ASN A 237 -18.70 19.29 4.46
N CYS A 238 -18.81 18.03 4.00
CA CYS A 238 -19.85 17.12 4.50
C CYS A 238 -19.35 16.20 5.61
N GLY A 239 -18.47 15.23 5.30
CA GLY A 239 -17.89 14.32 6.30
C GLY A 239 -18.87 13.38 7.02
N LEU A 240 -20.16 13.36 6.66
CA LEU A 240 -21.15 12.48 7.28
C LEU A 240 -20.87 11.01 6.92
N SER A 241 -21.12 10.13 7.90
CA SER A 241 -20.96 8.67 7.76
C SER A 241 -22.26 7.92 7.44
N ALA A 242 -23.36 8.65 7.20
CA ALA A 242 -24.66 8.10 6.82
C ALA A 242 -25.32 9.00 5.77
N SER A 243 -26.23 8.44 4.97
CA SER A 243 -26.98 9.20 3.96
C SER A 243 -28.01 10.12 4.60
N ASN A 244 -28.56 11.03 3.79
CA ASN A 244 -29.65 11.92 4.21
C ASN A 244 -30.89 11.06 4.54
N GLY A 245 -31.07 10.73 5.82
CA GLY A 245 -32.09 9.78 6.29
C GLY A 245 -31.55 8.62 7.14
N GLY A 246 -30.24 8.56 7.43
CA GLY A 246 -29.64 7.56 8.30
C GLY A 246 -29.33 6.21 7.64
N GLY A 247 -29.45 6.13 6.31
CA GLY A 247 -29.12 4.93 5.53
C GLY A 247 -27.65 4.83 5.14
N GLN A 248 -27.32 3.80 4.35
CA GLN A 248 -25.98 3.63 3.77
C GLN A 248 -25.67 4.76 2.78
N LEU A 249 -24.39 5.15 2.72
CA LEU A 249 -23.90 6.13 1.76
C LEU A 249 -23.96 5.57 0.33
N LEU A 250 -24.25 6.45 -0.63
CA LEU A 250 -24.17 6.16 -2.07
C LEU A 250 -22.71 5.96 -2.48
N GLN A 251 -22.38 4.75 -2.93
CA GLN A 251 -21.04 4.42 -3.42
C GLN A 251 -20.88 4.80 -4.89
N CYS A 252 -19.73 5.37 -5.26
CA CYS A 252 -19.37 5.64 -6.65
C CYS A 252 -19.40 4.36 -7.47
N SER A 253 -20.18 4.32 -8.55
CA SER A 253 -20.40 3.11 -9.34
C SER A 253 -19.15 2.60 -10.08
N ARG A 254 -18.19 3.49 -10.36
CA ARG A 254 -16.95 3.18 -11.11
C ARG A 254 -15.84 2.65 -10.21
N CYS A 255 -15.42 3.44 -9.22
CA CYS A 255 -14.29 3.09 -8.36
C CYS A 255 -14.67 2.28 -7.12
N LYS A 256 -15.93 2.34 -6.71
CA LYS A 256 -16.46 1.71 -5.48
C LYS A 256 -15.77 2.16 -4.17
N SER A 257 -14.74 2.99 -4.21
CA SER A 257 -14.02 3.43 -3.01
C SER A 257 -14.59 4.73 -2.44
N ALA A 258 -15.03 5.68 -3.27
CA ALA A 258 -15.63 6.92 -2.79
C ALA A 258 -17.13 6.74 -2.48
N VAL A 259 -17.59 7.33 -1.37
CA VAL A 259 -18.99 7.29 -0.92
C VAL A 259 -19.55 8.70 -0.69
N TYR A 260 -20.87 8.86 -0.79
CA TYR A 260 -21.56 10.16 -0.75
C TYR A 260 -22.92 10.06 -0.06
N CYS A 261 -23.37 11.13 0.59
CA CYS A 261 -24.73 11.14 1.17
C CYS A 261 -25.83 11.10 0.12
N SER A 262 -25.57 11.63 -1.08
CA SER A 262 -26.53 11.75 -2.17
C SER A 262 -25.85 11.92 -3.54
N GLN A 263 -26.64 11.90 -4.61
CA GLN A 263 -26.15 12.14 -5.97
C GLN A 263 -25.64 13.59 -6.14
N GLU A 264 -26.21 14.56 -5.44
CA GLU A 264 -25.78 15.96 -5.47
C GLU A 264 -24.36 16.10 -4.94
N HIS A 265 -24.06 15.47 -3.80
CA HIS A 265 -22.72 15.44 -3.22
C HIS A 265 -21.72 14.72 -4.13
N GLN A 266 -22.13 13.65 -4.81
CA GLN A 266 -21.29 12.99 -5.82
C GLN A 266 -20.97 13.93 -7.01
N LYS A 267 -21.97 14.66 -7.52
CA LYS A 267 -21.78 15.62 -8.62
C LYS A 267 -20.85 16.78 -8.22
N GLN A 268 -21.01 17.31 -7.01
CA GLN A 268 -20.15 18.37 -6.47
C GLN A 268 -18.70 17.92 -6.33
N ALA A 269 -18.48 16.71 -5.81
CA ALA A 269 -17.15 16.13 -5.64
C ALA A 269 -16.51 15.66 -6.95
N TRP A 270 -17.25 15.60 -8.07
CA TRP A 270 -16.74 14.99 -9.31
C TRP A 270 -15.46 15.65 -9.83
N ARG A 271 -15.34 16.97 -9.71
CA ARG A 271 -14.17 17.71 -10.20
C ARG A 271 -12.87 17.26 -9.52
N SER A 272 -12.89 17.05 -8.19
CA SER A 272 -11.74 16.56 -7.43
C SER A 272 -11.60 15.04 -7.50
N HIS A 273 -12.70 14.30 -7.59
CA HIS A 273 -12.69 12.83 -7.62
C HIS A 273 -12.21 12.26 -8.96
N LYS A 274 -12.50 12.92 -10.09
CA LYS A 274 -12.33 12.35 -11.43
C LYS A 274 -10.91 11.85 -11.71
N ALA A 275 -9.88 12.56 -11.24
CA ALA A 275 -8.48 12.23 -11.49
C ALA A 275 -8.07 10.88 -10.89
N THR A 276 -8.60 10.55 -9.71
CA THR A 276 -8.30 9.31 -8.98
C THR A 276 -9.40 8.26 -9.10
N CYS A 277 -10.40 8.48 -9.96
CA CYS A 277 -11.53 7.59 -10.17
C CYS A 277 -11.24 6.60 -11.31
N PHE A 278 -10.83 5.38 -10.96
CA PHE A 278 -10.54 4.30 -11.90
C PHE A 278 -11.57 3.19 -11.76
N GLN A 279 -11.79 2.43 -12.85
CA GLN A 279 -12.67 1.27 -12.82
C GLN A 279 -11.97 0.15 -12.06
N VAL A 280 -12.62 -0.38 -11.03
CA VAL A 280 -12.08 -1.51 -10.26
C VAL A 280 -12.34 -2.84 -10.96
N THR A 281 -11.42 -3.78 -10.76
CA THR A 281 -11.50 -5.18 -11.20
C THR A 281 -11.96 -6.13 -10.09
N PHE A 282 -12.34 -5.60 -8.92
CA PHE A 282 -12.73 -6.33 -7.69
C PHE A 282 -13.85 -5.65 -6.89
#